data_AF-A0A1V6Q8I6-F1
#
_entry.id   AF-A0A1V6Q8I6-F1
#
_cell.length_a   1.000
_cell.length_b   1.000
_cell.length_c   1.000
_cell.angle_alpha   90.00
_cell.angle_beta   90.00
_cell.angle_gamma   90.00
#
_symmetry.space_group_name_H-M   'P 1'
#
loop_
_entity.id
_entity.type
_entity.pdbx_description
1 polymer ?
#
loop_
_entity_poly.entity_id
_entity_poly.type
_entity_poly.pdbx_seq_one_letter_code
_entity_poly.pdbx_strand_id
1 'polypeptide(L)'
;MSARALRGVETYFTVAMKDSYEFKIAHEDFEPETVFHEESLIHQHLPADTSAVQRSRREVVQHAQAAKFMMDQLCIRGQDLSEQIILKAHRILTYKADAETTPWTEYSGVYRSHEVSAGLHAFPHPSLVPYKMQSMFHELKRDLKEVTTNGTIDPIALASKYAHIFVCIHPFIDGNGRMCRLILNAMLLKFGAFIACIGVDEDDRAIYEDVAVNGGALEDLYEDAEEEEKPKLYKELASYVLAHVKKSLTGLVSAVVNEV
;
A
#
# COMPACT_ATOMS: atom_id res chain seq x y z
N MET A 1 -28.01 18.04 14.48
CA MET A 1 -27.56 16.63 14.60
C MET A 1 -26.35 16.62 15.51
N SER A 2 -26.50 16.04 16.70
CA SER A 2 -25.52 16.13 17.79
C SER A 2 -24.32 15.22 17.55
N ALA A 3 -23.12 15.65 17.99
CA ALA A 3 -21.85 14.91 18.03
C ALA A 3 -21.87 13.59 18.84
N ARG A 4 -23.07 13.05 19.10
CA ARG A 4 -23.34 11.75 19.73
C ARG A 4 -23.53 10.62 18.71
N ALA A 5 -23.88 10.91 17.45
CA ALA A 5 -24.18 9.89 16.44
C ALA A 5 -22.95 9.22 15.81
N LEU A 6 -21.73 9.72 16.07
CA LEU A 6 -20.48 9.16 15.55
C LEU A 6 -19.69 8.36 16.61
N ARG A 7 -20.20 8.21 17.84
CA ARG A 7 -19.53 7.44 18.91
C ARG A 7 -19.67 5.92 18.77
N GLY A 8 -20.35 5.44 17.74
CA GLY A 8 -20.54 4.01 17.46
C GLY A 8 -20.05 3.57 16.09
N VAL A 9 -19.48 4.46 15.27
CA VAL A 9 -18.88 4.05 14.00
C VAL A 9 -17.43 3.70 14.31
N GLU A 10 -17.16 2.43 14.63
CA GLU A 10 -15.80 1.90 14.67
C GLU A 10 -15.17 2.12 13.28
N THR A 11 -14.34 3.15 13.13
CA THR A 11 -13.55 3.35 11.91
C THR A 11 -12.42 2.32 11.90
N TYR A 12 -12.71 1.13 11.37
CA TYR A 12 -11.73 0.05 11.25
C TYR A 12 -10.65 0.41 10.22
N PHE A 13 -9.39 0.27 10.61
CA PHE A 13 -8.26 0.37 9.68
C PHE A 13 -7.72 -1.03 9.37
N THR A 14 -7.90 -1.50 8.13
CA THR A 14 -7.44 -2.84 7.73
C THR A 14 -5.97 -2.81 7.29
N VAL A 15 -5.13 -3.58 7.97
CA VAL A 15 -3.71 -3.76 7.66
C VAL A 15 -3.52 -5.00 6.79
N ALA A 16 -3.47 -4.84 5.47
CA ALA A 16 -3.16 -5.94 4.56
C ALA A 16 -1.63 -6.14 4.45
N MET A 17 -1.10 -7.11 5.19
CA MET A 17 0.32 -7.48 5.22
C MET A 17 0.65 -8.53 4.14
N LYS A 18 1.94 -8.88 4.02
CA LYS A 18 2.43 -9.93 3.09
C LYS A 18 1.80 -11.30 3.40
N ASP A 19 1.29 -11.44 4.62
CA ASP A 19 0.58 -12.57 5.16
C ASP A 19 -0.78 -12.12 5.69
N SER A 20 -1.81 -12.91 5.37
CA SER A 20 -3.24 -12.72 5.59
C SER A 20 -3.65 -12.35 7.01
N TYR A 21 -3.89 -11.07 7.27
CA TYR A 21 -4.58 -10.65 8.48
C TYR A 21 -5.58 -9.51 8.22
N GLU A 22 -6.83 -9.73 8.63
CA GLU A 22 -7.76 -8.65 8.90
C GLU A 22 -7.68 -8.34 10.40
N PHE A 23 -7.18 -7.16 10.77
CA PHE A 23 -7.28 -6.70 12.17
C PHE A 23 -8.13 -5.44 12.25
N LYS A 24 -9.23 -5.58 12.99
CA LYS A 24 -10.12 -4.49 13.37
C LYS A 24 -9.45 -3.70 14.50
N ILE A 25 -8.77 -2.61 14.16
CA ILE A 25 -8.23 -1.68 15.16
C ILE A 25 -9.39 -0.83 15.68
N ALA A 26 -9.92 -1.18 16.86
CA ALA A 26 -10.88 -0.37 17.60
C ALA A 26 -10.18 0.81 18.32
N HIS A 27 -10.97 1.73 18.86
CA HIS A 27 -10.50 2.92 19.57
C HIS A 27 -9.84 2.63 20.93
N GLU A 28 -9.91 1.39 21.43
CA GLU A 28 -9.26 0.94 22.65
C GLU A 28 -8.03 0.06 22.33
N ASP A 29 -6.95 0.38 23.05
CA ASP A 29 -5.62 -0.18 23.05
C ASP A 29 -5.39 -1.42 22.17
N PHE A 30 -4.69 -1.21 21.05
CA PHE A 30 -4.10 -2.29 20.27
C PHE A 30 -3.20 -3.13 21.20
N GLU A 31 -3.67 -4.30 21.60
CA GLU A 31 -2.91 -5.29 22.37
C GLU A 31 -2.29 -6.32 21.41
N PRO A 32 -1.03 -6.14 20.97
CA PRO A 32 -0.35 -7.10 20.10
C PRO A 32 -0.15 -8.49 20.73
N GLU A 33 -0.54 -8.71 21.98
CA GLU A 33 -0.38 -9.98 22.66
C GLU A 33 -1.53 -10.96 22.43
N THR A 34 -2.75 -10.45 22.27
CA THR A 34 -3.99 -11.24 22.12
C THR A 34 -4.34 -11.56 20.66
N VAL A 35 -3.63 -10.93 19.73
CA VAL A 35 -3.96 -10.88 18.30
C VAL A 35 -3.17 -11.93 17.48
N PHE A 36 -2.10 -12.51 18.04
CA PHE A 36 -1.13 -13.30 17.27
C PHE A 36 -0.82 -14.63 17.94
N HIS A 37 -1.35 -15.70 17.34
CA HIS A 37 -1.16 -17.08 17.76
C HIS A 37 -0.24 -17.83 16.80
N GLU A 38 0.59 -18.70 17.39
CA GLU A 38 1.44 -19.70 16.72
C GLU A 38 0.72 -20.41 15.56
N GLU A 39 -0.57 -20.69 15.74
CA GLU A 39 -1.46 -21.33 14.76
C GLU A 39 -1.47 -20.64 13.38
N SER A 40 -1.41 -19.30 13.32
CA SER A 40 -1.45 -18.58 12.04
C SER A 40 -0.17 -18.78 11.22
N LEU A 41 0.98 -18.81 11.89
CA LEU A 41 2.27 -19.10 11.24
C LEU A 41 2.33 -20.56 10.77
N ILE A 42 1.76 -21.49 11.55
CA ILE A 42 1.64 -22.91 11.17
C ILE A 42 0.81 -23.05 9.88
N HIS A 43 -0.33 -22.37 9.76
CA HIS A 43 -1.16 -22.40 8.55
C HIS A 43 -0.42 -21.90 7.30
N GLN A 44 0.50 -20.94 7.47
CA GLN A 44 1.32 -20.38 6.38
C GLN A 44 2.60 -21.19 6.15
N HIS A 45 2.79 -22.32 6.83
CA HIS A 45 4.01 -23.13 6.78
C HIS A 45 5.27 -22.33 7.16
N LEU A 46 5.11 -21.28 7.96
CA LEU A 46 6.19 -20.47 8.49
C LEU A 46 6.66 -21.02 9.84
N PRO A 47 7.93 -20.79 10.23
CA PRO A 47 8.40 -21.10 11.57
C PRO A 47 7.50 -20.41 12.58
N ALA A 48 6.91 -21.18 13.49
CA ALA A 48 6.02 -20.65 14.52
C ALA A 48 6.76 -20.39 15.85
N ASP A 49 8.09 -20.31 15.80
CA ASP A 49 8.90 -20.03 16.98
C ASP A 49 8.68 -18.61 17.53
N THR A 50 9.13 -18.38 18.75
CA THR A 50 8.98 -17.08 19.42
C THR A 50 9.56 -15.92 18.62
N SER A 51 10.65 -16.13 17.88
CA SER A 51 11.30 -15.07 17.11
C SER A 51 10.47 -14.66 15.88
N ALA A 52 9.87 -15.63 15.20
CA ALA A 52 8.98 -15.42 14.07
C ALA A 52 7.66 -14.77 14.47
N VAL A 53 7.06 -15.21 15.59
CA VAL A 53 5.86 -14.56 16.16
C VAL A 53 6.14 -13.10 16.52
N GLN A 54 7.27 -12.84 17.19
CA GLN A 54 7.66 -11.48 17.56
C GLN A 54 7.96 -10.60 16.35
N ARG A 55 8.53 -11.16 15.28
CA ARG A 55 8.73 -10.46 14.01
C ARG A 55 7.40 -10.09 13.37
N SER A 56 6.48 -11.05 13.21
CA SER A 56 5.16 -10.82 12.63
C SER A 56 4.38 -9.72 13.36
N ARG A 57 4.36 -9.78 14.71
CA ARG A 57 3.79 -8.73 15.58
C ARG A 57 4.36 -7.35 15.29
N ARG A 58 5.69 -7.24 15.20
CA ARG A 58 6.38 -5.97 14.89
C ARG A 58 5.96 -5.44 13.53
N GLU A 59 5.94 -6.28 12.50
CA GLU A 59 5.61 -5.84 11.15
C GLU A 59 4.17 -5.29 11.05
N VAL A 60 3.20 -5.87 11.78
CA VAL A 60 1.82 -5.35 11.82
C VAL A 60 1.76 -4.00 12.52
N VAL A 61 2.40 -3.88 13.69
CA VAL A 61 2.50 -2.60 14.41
C VAL A 61 3.09 -1.52 13.51
N GLN A 62 4.20 -1.82 12.85
CA GLN A 62 4.88 -0.85 12.00
C GLN A 62 4.07 -0.48 10.76
N HIS A 63 3.32 -1.44 10.18
CA HIS A 63 2.41 -1.14 9.09
C HIS A 63 1.29 -0.20 9.53
N ALA A 64 0.66 -0.45 10.68
CA ALA A 64 -0.36 0.44 11.24
C ALA A 64 0.20 1.85 11.55
N GLN A 65 1.43 1.93 12.07
CA GLN A 65 2.11 3.20 12.33
C GLN A 65 2.45 3.96 11.04
N ALA A 66 2.93 3.27 10.01
CA ALA A 66 3.22 3.86 8.71
C ALA A 66 1.94 4.38 8.04
N ALA A 67 0.86 3.61 8.11
CA ALA A 67 -0.45 4.03 7.63
C ALA A 67 -0.97 5.28 8.34
N LYS A 68 -0.94 5.28 9.68
CA LYS A 68 -1.32 6.45 10.50
C LYS A 68 -0.53 7.68 10.09
N PHE A 69 0.78 7.53 9.89
CA PHE A 69 1.63 8.62 9.42
C PHE A 69 1.20 9.12 8.04
N MET A 70 1.00 8.23 7.07
CA MET A 70 0.60 8.64 5.71
C MET A 70 -0.78 9.31 5.68
N MET A 71 -1.76 8.79 6.42
CA MET A 71 -3.09 9.40 6.56
C MET A 71 -3.01 10.79 7.19
N ASP A 72 -2.21 10.98 8.25
CA ASP A 72 -1.98 12.31 8.84
C ASP A 72 -1.39 13.30 7.83
N GLN A 73 -0.36 12.90 7.07
CA GLN A 73 0.26 13.80 6.10
C GLN A 73 -0.66 14.13 4.92
N LEU A 74 -1.31 13.13 4.32
CA LEU A 74 -2.08 13.31 3.09
C LEU A 74 -3.51 13.78 3.34
N CYS A 75 -4.21 13.17 4.29
CA CYS A 75 -5.65 13.38 4.49
C CYS A 75 -5.92 14.51 5.50
N ILE A 76 -5.12 14.62 6.56
CA ILE A 76 -5.35 15.62 7.62
C ILE A 76 -4.60 16.93 7.33
N ARG A 77 -3.32 16.84 6.99
CA ARG A 77 -2.49 18.03 6.66
C ARG A 77 -2.62 18.48 5.20
N GLY A 78 -3.30 17.71 4.37
CA GLY A 78 -3.54 18.03 2.96
C GLY A 78 -2.30 18.01 2.08
N GLN A 79 -1.18 17.44 2.52
CA GLN A 79 0.05 17.38 1.72
C GLN A 79 -0.11 16.43 0.54
N ASP A 80 0.58 16.70 -0.56
CA ASP A 80 0.70 15.75 -1.66
C ASP A 80 1.73 14.68 -1.33
N LEU A 81 1.56 13.49 -1.91
CA LEU A 81 2.54 12.42 -1.77
C LEU A 81 3.89 12.91 -2.30
N SER A 82 4.94 12.70 -1.51
CA SER A 82 6.29 13.18 -1.81
C SER A 82 7.34 12.15 -1.41
N GLU A 83 8.54 12.32 -1.95
CA GLU A 83 9.69 11.49 -1.63
C GLU A 83 9.95 11.43 -0.12
N GLN A 84 9.90 12.58 0.55
CA GLN A 84 10.12 12.66 2.00
C GLN A 84 9.08 11.85 2.78
N ILE A 85 7.82 11.89 2.37
CA ILE A 85 6.75 11.08 2.99
C ILE A 85 6.99 9.60 2.74
N ILE A 86 7.32 9.19 1.50
CA ILE A 86 7.56 7.78 1.17
C ILE A 86 8.77 7.23 1.95
N LEU A 87 9.89 7.94 1.98
CA LEU A 87 11.10 7.51 2.71
C LEU A 87 10.83 7.41 4.21
N LYS A 88 10.11 8.37 4.79
CA LYS A 88 9.75 8.36 6.22
C LYS A 88 8.75 7.25 6.55
N ALA A 89 7.73 7.06 5.73
CA ALA A 89 6.76 5.98 5.89
C ALA A 89 7.44 4.61 5.78
N HIS A 90 8.33 4.42 4.81
CA HIS A 90 9.11 3.18 4.67
C HIS A 90 10.02 2.93 5.87
N ARG A 91 10.65 3.97 6.44
CA ARG A 91 11.44 3.85 7.67
C ARG A 91 10.60 3.40 8.87
N ILE A 92 9.38 3.92 9.01
CA ILE A 92 8.45 3.48 10.05
C ILE A 92 8.07 2.02 9.79
N LEU A 93 7.61 1.70 8.58
CA LEU A 93 7.17 0.37 8.17
C LEU A 93 8.18 -0.75 8.47
N THR A 94 9.47 -0.45 8.33
CA THR A 94 10.57 -1.43 8.45
C THR A 94 11.34 -1.32 9.77
N TYR A 95 10.90 -0.47 10.70
CA TYR A 95 11.59 -0.29 11.98
C TYR A 95 11.67 -1.61 12.77
N LYS A 96 12.90 -2.06 13.07
CA LYS A 96 13.18 -3.34 13.74
C LYS A 96 12.69 -4.58 13.00
N ALA A 97 12.60 -4.53 11.67
CA ALA A 97 12.33 -5.66 10.81
C ALA A 97 13.49 -5.82 9.81
N ASP A 98 14.39 -6.77 10.06
CA ASP A 98 15.53 -7.02 9.16
C ASP A 98 15.04 -7.64 7.84
N ALA A 99 15.63 -7.24 6.71
CA ALA A 99 15.49 -7.99 5.47
C ALA A 99 16.28 -9.31 5.57
N GLU A 100 16.18 -10.17 4.57
CA GLU A 100 16.84 -11.50 4.59
C GLU A 100 18.34 -11.42 4.90
N THR A 101 19.03 -10.46 4.29
CA THR A 101 20.49 -10.29 4.41
C THR A 101 20.93 -8.89 4.85
N THR A 102 19.97 -7.98 5.09
CA THR A 102 20.26 -6.57 5.37
C THR A 102 19.56 -6.10 6.64
N PRO A 103 20.30 -5.62 7.66
CA PRO A 103 19.71 -5.09 8.88
C PRO A 103 18.83 -3.86 8.60
N TRP A 104 17.71 -3.73 9.33
CA TRP A 104 16.77 -2.61 9.16
C TRP A 104 17.46 -1.23 9.27
N THR A 105 18.47 -1.12 10.12
CA THR A 105 19.24 0.12 10.31
C THR A 105 19.92 0.62 9.04
N GLU A 106 20.17 -0.24 8.05
CA GLU A 106 20.85 0.09 6.81
C GLU A 106 19.89 0.46 5.68
N TYR A 107 18.71 -0.18 5.59
CA TYR A 107 17.81 -0.02 4.45
C TYR A 107 16.52 0.77 4.75
N SER A 108 16.16 0.96 6.02
CA SER A 108 14.93 1.63 6.42
C SER A 108 14.86 3.09 5.95
N GLY A 109 13.98 3.35 5.00
CA GLY A 109 13.79 4.67 4.38
C GLY A 109 14.95 5.12 3.50
N VAL A 110 15.66 4.18 2.88
CA VAL A 110 16.79 4.45 1.96
C VAL A 110 16.57 3.65 0.68
N TYR A 111 16.75 4.26 -0.49
CA TYR A 111 16.67 3.54 -1.74
C TYR A 111 17.75 2.47 -1.85
N ARG A 112 17.41 1.36 -2.51
CA ARG A 112 18.34 0.24 -2.71
C ARG A 112 19.54 0.66 -3.56
N SER A 113 20.71 0.11 -3.22
CA SER A 113 21.94 0.24 -4.01
C SER A 113 22.29 -1.03 -4.79
N HIS A 114 21.44 -2.05 -4.73
CA HIS A 114 21.63 -3.35 -5.37
C HIS A 114 20.45 -3.70 -6.26
N GLU A 115 20.66 -4.61 -7.21
CA GLU A 115 19.61 -5.15 -8.05
C GLU A 115 18.68 -6.06 -7.23
N VAL A 116 17.41 -6.08 -7.62
CA VAL A 116 16.36 -6.89 -7.01
C VAL A 116 15.44 -7.40 -8.12
N SER A 117 14.81 -8.54 -7.90
CA SER A 117 13.85 -9.14 -8.83
C SER A 117 12.67 -9.74 -8.07
N ALA A 118 11.56 -9.90 -8.77
CA ALA A 118 10.43 -10.71 -8.32
C ALA A 118 10.29 -11.89 -9.30
N GLY A 119 10.72 -13.08 -8.87
CA GLY A 119 10.80 -14.23 -9.77
C GLY A 119 11.73 -13.95 -10.95
N LEU A 120 11.20 -14.04 -12.17
CA LEU A 120 11.93 -13.77 -13.41
C LEU A 120 11.90 -12.30 -13.85
N HIS A 121 11.12 -11.45 -13.18
CA HIS A 121 11.01 -10.03 -13.53
C HIS A 121 12.07 -9.22 -12.78
N ALA A 122 12.99 -8.62 -13.53
CA ALA A 122 14.00 -7.73 -13.01
C ALA A 122 13.45 -6.30 -12.92
N PHE A 123 13.68 -5.63 -11.78
CA PHE A 123 13.31 -4.23 -11.62
C PHE A 123 14.40 -3.30 -12.16
N PRO A 124 14.11 -1.99 -12.37
CA PRO A 124 15.10 -1.04 -12.89
C PRO A 124 16.44 -1.09 -12.16
N HIS A 125 17.55 -0.87 -12.86
CA HIS A 125 18.87 -0.81 -12.23
C HIS A 125 18.88 0.22 -11.07
N PRO A 126 19.49 -0.08 -9.90
CA PRO A 126 19.43 0.78 -8.72
C PRO A 126 19.88 2.24 -8.97
N SER A 127 20.81 2.47 -9.89
CA SER A 127 21.23 3.84 -10.26
C SER A 127 20.12 4.69 -10.89
N LEU A 128 19.07 4.07 -11.45
CA LEU A 128 17.93 4.75 -12.05
C LEU A 128 16.80 5.03 -11.04
N VAL A 129 16.82 4.39 -9.86
CA VAL A 129 15.74 4.51 -8.87
C VAL A 129 15.50 5.95 -8.43
N PRO A 130 16.52 6.75 -8.05
CA PRO A 130 16.28 8.15 -7.65
C PRO A 130 15.65 8.98 -8.76
N TYR A 131 16.10 8.78 -10.00
CA TYR A 131 15.56 9.48 -11.17
C TYR A 131 14.10 9.08 -11.44
N LYS A 132 13.79 7.78 -11.47
CA LYS A 132 12.42 7.29 -11.72
C LYS A 132 11.46 7.73 -10.62
N MET A 133 11.89 7.72 -9.34
CA MET A 133 11.09 8.24 -8.23
C MET A 133 10.81 9.73 -8.38
N GLN A 134 11.83 10.53 -8.72
CA GLN A 134 11.65 11.96 -8.98
C GLN A 134 10.66 12.21 -10.14
N SER A 135 10.78 11.45 -11.23
CA SER A 135 9.85 11.51 -12.36
C SER A 135 8.41 11.18 -11.95
N MET A 136 8.20 10.14 -11.14
CA MET A 136 6.88 9.79 -10.59
C MET A 136 6.25 10.97 -9.82
N PHE A 137 7.03 11.69 -8.99
CA PHE A 137 6.49 12.84 -8.24
C PHE A 137 6.24 14.07 -9.13
N HIS A 138 7.07 14.31 -10.15
CA HIS A 138 6.82 15.36 -11.13
C HIS A 138 5.54 15.10 -11.91
N GLU A 139 5.33 13.84 -12.30
CA GLU A 139 4.11 13.42 -12.96
C GLU A 139 2.89 13.57 -12.04
N LEU A 140 2.97 13.14 -10.77
CA LEU A 140 1.91 13.36 -9.79
C LEU A 140 1.54 14.83 -9.68
N LYS A 141 2.52 15.71 -9.59
CA LYS A 141 2.28 17.15 -9.51
C LYS A 141 1.59 17.70 -10.76
N ARG A 142 1.92 17.18 -11.94
CA ARG A 142 1.27 17.54 -13.21
C ARG A 142 -0.20 17.12 -13.20
N ASP A 143 -0.47 15.85 -12.89
CA ASP A 143 -1.83 15.30 -12.89
C ASP A 143 -2.71 16.02 -11.85
N LEU A 144 -2.19 16.33 -10.66
CA LEU A 144 -2.91 17.10 -9.63
C LEU A 144 -3.20 18.54 -10.05
N LYS A 145 -2.29 19.17 -10.80
CA LYS A 145 -2.52 20.51 -11.35
C LYS A 145 -3.61 20.49 -12.42
N GLU A 146 -3.65 19.45 -13.24
CA GLU A 146 -4.70 19.25 -14.24
C GLU A 146 -6.07 19.08 -13.58
N VAL A 147 -6.16 18.27 -12.52
CA VAL A 147 -7.37 18.13 -11.69
C VAL A 147 -7.84 19.50 -11.17
N THR A 148 -6.93 20.31 -10.64
CA THR A 148 -7.25 21.65 -10.13
C THR A 148 -7.76 22.58 -11.23
N THR A 149 -7.29 22.41 -12.47
CA THR A 149 -7.63 23.25 -13.62
C THR A 149 -8.97 22.82 -14.25
N ASN A 150 -9.16 21.52 -14.44
CA ASN A 150 -10.30 20.94 -15.16
C ASN A 150 -11.46 20.54 -14.24
N GLY A 151 -11.22 20.47 -12.92
CA GLY A 151 -12.23 20.17 -11.90
C GLY A 151 -12.66 18.70 -11.84
N THR A 152 -11.98 17.80 -12.54
CA THR A 152 -12.31 16.37 -12.60
C THR A 152 -11.14 15.52 -12.14
N ILE A 153 -11.43 14.54 -11.29
CA ILE A 153 -10.48 13.52 -10.83
C ILE A 153 -11.23 12.19 -10.76
N ASP A 154 -10.57 11.12 -11.20
CA ASP A 154 -10.96 9.75 -10.85
C ASP A 154 -9.99 9.28 -9.75
N PRO A 155 -10.43 9.27 -8.47
CA PRO A 155 -9.57 8.91 -7.35
C PRO A 155 -8.99 7.50 -7.45
N ILE A 156 -9.76 6.56 -8.02
CA ILE A 156 -9.34 5.16 -8.13
C ILE A 156 -8.28 5.04 -9.21
N ALA A 157 -8.52 5.63 -10.39
CA ALA A 157 -7.54 5.66 -11.47
C ALA A 157 -6.23 6.33 -11.03
N LEU A 158 -6.31 7.48 -10.35
CA LEU A 158 -5.13 8.21 -9.88
C LEU A 158 -4.34 7.41 -8.83
N ALA A 159 -5.02 6.86 -7.81
CA ALA A 159 -4.36 6.08 -6.78
C ALA A 159 -3.72 4.80 -7.34
N SER A 160 -4.41 4.10 -8.24
CA SER A 160 -3.87 2.92 -8.92
C SER A 160 -2.68 3.24 -9.81
N LYS A 161 -2.70 4.38 -10.53
CA LYS A 161 -1.56 4.83 -11.35
C LYS A 161 -0.28 4.96 -10.53
N TYR A 162 -0.29 5.70 -9.44
CA TYR A 162 0.93 5.93 -8.67
C TYR A 162 1.34 4.75 -7.79
N ALA A 163 0.39 3.92 -7.36
CA ALA A 163 0.71 2.64 -6.73
C ALA A 163 1.42 1.69 -7.73
N HIS A 164 0.93 1.64 -8.97
CA HIS A 164 1.52 0.86 -10.05
C HIS A 164 2.94 1.35 -10.41
N ILE A 165 3.10 2.64 -10.70
CA ILE A 165 4.43 3.22 -11.01
C ILE A 165 5.42 2.92 -9.86
N PHE A 166 5.00 3.12 -8.61
CA PHE A 166 5.86 2.85 -7.45
C PHE A 166 6.33 1.39 -7.37
N VAL A 167 5.42 0.42 -7.57
CA VAL A 167 5.77 -1.00 -7.45
C VAL A 167 6.67 -1.47 -8.60
N CYS A 168 6.51 -0.89 -9.80
CA CYS A 168 7.36 -1.14 -10.97
C CYS A 168 8.76 -0.51 -10.82
N ILE A 169 8.90 0.62 -10.11
CA ILE A 169 10.21 1.19 -9.76
C ILE A 169 10.92 0.30 -8.72
N HIS A 170 10.15 -0.24 -7.77
CA HIS A 170 10.62 -1.11 -6.69
C HIS A 170 11.81 -0.51 -5.90
N PRO A 171 11.64 0.66 -5.25
CA PRO A 171 12.76 1.49 -4.82
C PRO A 171 13.53 0.97 -3.59
N PHE A 172 12.98 0.04 -2.82
CA PHE A 172 13.57 -0.44 -1.56
C PHE A 172 14.05 -1.90 -1.64
N ILE A 173 14.89 -2.32 -0.69
CA ILE A 173 15.36 -3.71 -0.57
C ILE A 173 14.21 -4.65 -0.17
N ASP A 174 13.34 -4.23 0.74
CA ASP A 174 12.13 -4.95 1.16
C ASP A 174 11.01 -3.94 1.46
N GLY A 175 9.77 -4.42 1.59
CA GLY A 175 8.62 -3.60 1.99
C GLY A 175 7.89 -2.91 0.85
N ASN A 176 8.33 -3.06 -0.42
CA ASN A 176 7.72 -2.40 -1.57
C ASN A 176 6.23 -2.73 -1.75
N GLY A 177 5.82 -3.99 -1.64
CA GLY A 177 4.40 -4.36 -1.74
C GLY A 177 3.51 -3.74 -0.66
N ARG A 178 4.02 -3.67 0.59
CA ARG A 178 3.35 -3.01 1.72
C ARG A 178 3.26 -1.49 1.48
N MET A 179 4.35 -0.87 1.06
CA MET A 179 4.36 0.55 0.69
C MET A 179 3.41 0.86 -0.47
N CYS A 180 3.34 0.01 -1.49
CA CYS A 180 2.42 0.16 -2.62
C CYS A 180 0.96 0.22 -2.15
N ARG A 181 0.53 -0.71 -1.29
CA ARG A 181 -0.83 -0.71 -0.72
C ARG A 181 -1.08 0.49 0.20
N LEU A 182 -0.08 0.92 0.97
CA LEU A 182 -0.18 2.12 1.80
C LEU A 182 -0.33 3.39 0.96
N ILE A 183 0.44 3.53 -0.13
CA ILE A 183 0.33 4.62 -1.11
C ILE A 183 -1.06 4.62 -1.74
N LEU A 184 -1.50 3.47 -2.24
CA LEU A 184 -2.82 3.29 -2.84
C LEU A 184 -3.92 3.78 -1.89
N ASN A 185 -3.97 3.25 -0.67
CA ASN A 185 -5.04 3.59 0.28
C ASN A 185 -4.95 5.03 0.80
N ALA A 186 -3.75 5.56 1.03
CA ALA A 186 -3.59 6.96 1.44
C ALA A 186 -4.05 7.94 0.34
N MET A 187 -3.82 7.60 -0.93
CA MET A 187 -4.31 8.39 -2.07
C MET A 187 -5.82 8.26 -2.26
N LEU A 188 -6.39 7.05 -2.16
CA LEU A 188 -7.84 6.85 -2.21
C LEU A 188 -8.54 7.73 -1.17
N LEU A 189 -8.08 7.68 0.08
CA LEU A 189 -8.63 8.47 1.18
C LEU A 189 -8.47 9.98 0.96
N LYS A 190 -7.28 10.44 0.53
CA LYS A 190 -7.01 11.87 0.25
C LYS A 190 -8.01 12.45 -0.75
N PHE A 191 -8.42 11.67 -1.75
CA PHE A 191 -9.32 12.11 -2.81
C PHE A 191 -10.78 11.65 -2.60
N GLY A 192 -11.15 11.27 -1.38
CA GLY A 192 -12.52 11.00 -0.98
C GLY A 192 -13.09 9.66 -1.42
N ALA A 193 -12.25 8.74 -1.90
CA ALA A 193 -12.62 7.34 -2.10
C ALA A 193 -12.44 6.52 -0.80
N PHE A 194 -13.08 5.37 -0.75
CA PHE A 194 -12.96 4.45 0.39
C PHE A 194 -11.73 3.54 0.24
N ILE A 195 -11.31 2.89 1.33
CA ILE A 195 -10.15 1.99 1.32
C ILE A 195 -10.41 0.73 0.48
N ALA A 196 -9.35 0.19 -0.10
CA ALA A 196 -9.31 -1.12 -0.75
C ALA A 196 -8.50 -2.09 0.13
N CYS A 197 -9.16 -3.15 0.61
CA CYS A 197 -8.52 -4.22 1.36
C CYS A 197 -8.12 -5.34 0.39
N ILE A 198 -6.86 -5.35 -0.03
CA ILE A 198 -6.32 -6.25 -1.07
C ILE A 198 -5.38 -7.28 -0.45
N GLY A 199 -5.48 -8.54 -0.86
CA GLY A 199 -4.67 -9.65 -0.36
C GLY A 199 -5.19 -10.15 0.99
N VAL A 200 -6.51 -10.15 1.18
CA VAL A 200 -7.14 -10.59 2.44
C VAL A 200 -7.05 -12.11 2.60
N ASP A 201 -7.20 -12.84 1.49
CA ASP A 201 -7.06 -14.28 1.41
C ASP A 201 -6.06 -14.68 0.31
N GLU A 202 -5.75 -15.97 0.22
CA GLU A 202 -4.72 -16.49 -0.69
C GLU A 202 -5.10 -16.31 -2.17
N ASP A 203 -6.37 -16.52 -2.51
CA ASP A 203 -6.87 -16.34 -3.88
C ASP A 203 -6.79 -14.86 -4.30
N ASP A 204 -7.22 -13.96 -3.42
CA ASP A 204 -7.16 -12.52 -3.64
C ASP A 204 -5.71 -12.04 -3.79
N ARG A 205 -4.79 -12.59 -2.98
CA ARG A 205 -3.37 -12.29 -3.09
C ARG A 205 -2.79 -12.77 -4.44
N ALA A 206 -3.11 -13.99 -4.86
CA ALA A 206 -2.65 -14.51 -6.15
C ALA A 206 -3.13 -13.64 -7.32
N ILE A 207 -4.41 -13.23 -7.30
CA ILE A 207 -4.96 -12.31 -8.31
C ILE A 207 -4.22 -10.96 -8.29
N TYR A 208 -3.97 -10.39 -7.10
CA TYR A 208 -3.25 -9.13 -7.00
C TYR A 208 -1.81 -9.23 -7.54
N GLU A 209 -1.13 -10.34 -7.26
CA GLU A 209 0.21 -10.62 -7.78
C GLU A 209 0.19 -10.71 -9.30
N ASP A 210 -0.77 -11.42 -9.90
CA ASP A 210 -0.95 -11.50 -11.36
C ASP A 210 -1.21 -10.13 -11.98
N VAL A 211 -2.08 -9.32 -11.38
CA VAL A 211 -2.38 -7.95 -11.83
C VAL A 211 -1.10 -7.08 -11.81
N ALA A 212 -0.25 -7.22 -10.79
CA ALA A 212 1.01 -6.50 -10.70
C ALA A 212 2.02 -6.97 -11.76
N VAL A 213 2.12 -8.28 -11.99
CA VAL A 213 2.99 -8.88 -13.01
C VAL A 213 2.56 -8.47 -14.41
N ASN A 214 1.26 -8.53 -14.73
CA ASN A 214 0.70 -8.11 -16.01
C ASN A 214 1.01 -6.64 -16.28
N GLY A 215 0.81 -5.77 -15.29
CA GLY A 215 1.16 -4.36 -15.38
C GLY A 215 2.65 -4.15 -15.67
N GLY A 216 3.54 -4.84 -14.93
CA GLY A 216 4.98 -4.77 -15.17
C GLY A 216 5.39 -5.24 -16.56
N ALA A 217 4.78 -6.32 -17.07
CA ALA A 217 5.04 -6.80 -18.43
C ALA A 217 4.58 -5.79 -19.50
N LEU A 218 3.53 -5.01 -19.23
CA LEU A 218 3.11 -3.92 -20.12
C LEU A 218 4.09 -2.74 -20.07
N GLU A 219 4.65 -2.40 -18.91
CA GLU A 219 5.73 -1.39 -18.82
C GLU A 219 6.92 -1.77 -19.70
N ASP A 220 7.33 -3.05 -19.68
CA ASP A 220 8.42 -3.56 -20.53
C ASP A 220 8.04 -3.53 -22.02
N LEU A 221 6.81 -3.92 -22.37
CA LEU A 221 6.33 -3.94 -23.75
C LEU A 221 6.23 -2.54 -24.38
N TYR A 222 5.94 -1.53 -23.56
CA TYR A 222 5.71 -0.15 -24.00
C TYR A 222 6.82 0.80 -23.53
N GLU A 223 8.00 0.31 -23.13
CA GLU A 223 9.10 1.15 -22.61
C GLU A 223 9.47 2.27 -23.61
N ASP A 224 9.69 1.87 -24.87
CA ASP A 224 10.12 2.73 -25.98
C ASP A 224 8.95 3.40 -26.75
N ALA A 225 7.70 3.13 -26.37
CA ALA A 225 6.55 3.73 -27.02
C ALA A 225 6.44 5.24 -26.70
N GLU A 226 5.91 6.03 -27.63
CA GLU A 226 5.57 7.42 -27.37
C GLU A 226 4.48 7.51 -26.30
N GLU A 227 4.51 8.55 -25.46
CA GLU A 227 3.59 8.69 -24.32
C GLU A 227 2.11 8.67 -24.75
N GLU A 228 1.81 9.24 -25.92
CA GLU A 228 0.48 9.27 -26.53
C GLU A 228 0.00 7.88 -26.99
N GLU A 229 0.92 6.95 -27.25
CA GLU A 229 0.63 5.58 -27.67
C GLU A 229 0.53 4.61 -26.50
N LYS A 230 1.07 4.96 -25.34
CA LYS A 230 1.04 4.11 -24.14
C LYS A 230 -0.42 3.93 -23.66
N PRO A 231 -0.91 2.69 -23.54
CA PRO A 231 -2.19 2.46 -22.88
C PRO A 231 -2.06 2.84 -21.41
N LYS A 232 -3.20 2.98 -20.72
CA LYS A 232 -3.20 3.14 -19.26
C LYS A 232 -2.74 1.84 -18.60
N LEU A 233 -1.45 1.71 -18.33
CA LEU A 233 -0.80 0.47 -17.83
C LEU A 233 -1.39 0.01 -16.50
N TYR A 234 -1.86 0.96 -15.69
CA TYR A 234 -2.53 0.72 -14.40
C TYR A 234 -4.02 0.36 -14.50
N LYS A 235 -4.61 0.21 -15.71
CA LYS A 235 -6.06 0.02 -15.89
C LYS A 235 -6.59 -1.26 -15.25
N GLU A 236 -5.84 -2.36 -15.37
CA GLU A 236 -6.21 -3.63 -14.75
C GLU A 236 -6.25 -3.48 -13.21
N LEU A 237 -5.19 -2.88 -12.64
CA LEU A 237 -5.13 -2.55 -11.22
C LEU A 237 -6.29 -1.63 -10.80
N ALA A 238 -6.63 -0.60 -11.57
CA ALA A 238 -7.74 0.29 -11.25
C ALA A 238 -9.09 -0.44 -11.21
N SER A 239 -9.31 -1.38 -12.13
CA SER A 239 -10.53 -2.20 -12.17
C SER A 239 -10.62 -3.12 -10.96
N TYR A 240 -9.50 -3.75 -10.60
CA TYR A 240 -9.38 -4.59 -9.42
C TYR A 240 -9.56 -3.81 -8.12
N VAL A 241 -8.94 -2.63 -7.99
CA VAL A 241 -9.12 -1.72 -6.86
C VAL A 241 -10.57 -1.27 -6.72
N LEU A 242 -11.25 -0.92 -7.82
CA LEU A 242 -12.67 -0.53 -7.78
C LEU A 242 -13.56 -1.63 -7.18
N ALA A 243 -13.32 -2.90 -7.53
CA ALA A 243 -14.05 -4.02 -6.96
C ALA A 243 -13.85 -4.12 -5.44
N HIS A 244 -12.63 -3.91 -4.97
CA HIS A 244 -12.26 -3.93 -3.55
C HIS A 244 -12.79 -2.74 -2.76
N VAL A 245 -12.77 -1.54 -3.33
CA VAL A 245 -13.40 -0.35 -2.76
C VAL A 245 -14.90 -0.59 -2.60
N LYS A 246 -15.57 -1.15 -3.61
CA LYS A 246 -17.00 -1.49 -3.55
C LYS A 246 -17.29 -2.53 -2.48
N LYS A 247 -16.47 -3.59 -2.37
CA LYS A 247 -16.60 -4.61 -1.33
C LYS A 247 -16.47 -3.99 0.07
N SER A 248 -15.44 -3.19 0.29
CA SER A 248 -15.17 -2.51 1.56
C SER A 248 -16.29 -1.56 1.96
N LEU A 249 -16.78 -0.75 1.02
CA LEU A 249 -17.90 0.17 1.25
C LEU A 249 -19.21 -0.58 1.54
N THR A 250 -19.49 -1.67 0.81
CA THR A 250 -20.67 -2.52 1.05
C THR A 250 -20.63 -3.16 2.44
N GLY A 251 -19.46 -3.60 2.88
CA GLY A 251 -19.23 -4.11 4.23
C GLY A 251 -19.58 -3.05 5.29
N LEU A 252 -19.07 -1.83 5.14
CA LEU A 252 -19.39 -0.71 6.04
C LEU A 252 -20.89 -0.41 6.08
N VAL A 253 -21.52 -0.27 4.91
CA VAL A 253 -22.96 0.02 4.83
C VAL A 253 -23.78 -1.09 5.48
N SER A 254 -23.43 -2.35 5.25
CA SER A 254 -24.13 -3.49 5.84
C SER A 254 -24.01 -3.50 7.37
N ALA A 255 -22.83 -3.20 7.91
CA ALA A 255 -22.63 -3.08 9.35
C ALA A 255 -23.51 -1.98 9.96
N VAL A 256 -23.51 -0.79 9.35
CA VAL A 256 -24.31 0.35 9.82
C VAL A 256 -25.82 0.10 9.73
N VAL A 257 -26.29 -0.60 8.68
CA VAL A 257 -27.72 -0.87 8.47
C VAL A 257 -28.23 -1.98 9.40
N ASN A 258 -27.42 -3.01 9.68
CA ASN A 258 -27.84 -4.16 10.48
C ASN A 258 -27.71 -3.95 12.01
N GLU A 259 -27.09 -2.85 12.45
CA GLU A 259 -27.02 -2.43 13.86
C GLU A 259 -28.22 -1.60 14.33
N VAL A 260 -29.23 -1.41 13.46
CA VAL A 260 -30.51 -0.71 13.76
C VAL A 260 -31.65 -1.72 13.81
#